data_AF-A0A5P9I228-F1
#
_entry.id   AF-A0A5P9I228-F1
#
_cell.length_a   1.000
_cell.length_b   1.000
_cell.length_c   1.000
_cell.angle_alpha   90.00
_cell.angle_beta   90.00
_cell.angle_gamma   90.00
#
_symmetry.space_group_name_H-M   'P 1'
#
loop_
_entity.id
_entity.type
_entity.pdbx_description
1 polymer ?
#
loop_
_entity_poly.entity_id
_entity_poly.type
_entity_poly.pdbx_seq_one_letter_code
_entity_poly.pdbx_strand_id
1 'polypeptide(L)'
;MRHLHLTCLAILVLARTAAANDRPPPRENDPDDFVRYIFEVNACVLTEAQLLKIYQDAGYGLMGANNAVIAVSNREDIEVLDRNPFRYRYYGSDYCGF
;
A
#
# COMPACT_ATOMS: atom_id res chain seq x y z
N MET A 1 -15.37 -37.00 -38.04
CA MET A 1 -14.29 -36.89 -37.03
C MET A 1 -13.57 -35.57 -37.22
N ARG A 2 -13.75 -34.61 -36.31
CA ARG A 2 -12.86 -33.46 -36.08
C ARG A 2 -13.44 -32.63 -34.93
N HIS A 3 -13.03 -32.96 -33.70
CA HIS A 3 -13.20 -32.06 -32.55
C HIS A 3 -11.89 -31.30 -32.41
N LEU A 4 -11.92 -29.97 -32.62
CA LEU A 4 -10.81 -29.08 -32.31
C LEU A 4 -10.75 -28.90 -30.79
N HIS A 5 -9.64 -29.31 -30.19
CA HIS A 5 -9.32 -29.04 -28.79
C HIS A 5 -8.94 -27.56 -28.63
N LEU A 6 -9.93 -26.73 -28.28
CA LEU A 6 -9.74 -25.36 -27.77
C LEU A 6 -9.62 -25.41 -26.24
N THR A 7 -8.52 -25.94 -25.74
CA THR A 7 -8.20 -25.94 -24.31
C THR A 7 -6.70 -25.79 -24.13
N CYS A 8 -6.18 -24.56 -23.98
CA CYS A 8 -4.94 -24.23 -23.23
C CYS A 8 -4.47 -22.78 -23.47
N LEU A 9 -5.30 -21.76 -23.22
CA LEU A 9 -4.78 -20.39 -23.19
C LEU A 9 -5.60 -19.49 -22.27
N ALA A 10 -5.67 -19.86 -20.99
CA ALA A 10 -6.30 -19.04 -19.96
C ALA A 10 -5.65 -19.21 -18.57
N ILE A 11 -4.35 -19.49 -18.51
CA ILE A 11 -3.61 -19.61 -17.24
C ILE A 11 -2.35 -18.76 -17.35
N LEU A 12 -2.46 -17.42 -17.33
CA LEU A 12 -1.28 -16.55 -17.21
C LEU A 12 -1.57 -15.13 -16.69
N VAL A 13 -2.72 -14.89 -16.08
CA VAL A 13 -3.04 -13.59 -15.48
C VAL A 13 -3.57 -13.80 -14.07
N LEU A 14 -2.70 -14.15 -13.11
CA LEU A 14 -3.05 -14.10 -11.67
C LEU A 14 -1.87 -14.06 -10.69
N ALA A 15 -0.61 -14.06 -11.15
CA ALA A 15 0.55 -14.21 -10.25
C ALA A 15 1.07 -12.90 -9.60
N ARG A 16 0.37 -11.76 -9.70
CA ARG A 16 0.86 -10.48 -9.12
C ARG A 16 0.25 -10.08 -7.78
N THR A 17 -0.66 -10.86 -7.20
CA THR A 17 -1.31 -10.48 -5.92
C THR A 17 -0.74 -11.15 -4.68
N ALA A 18 0.28 -12.02 -4.82
CA ALA A 18 0.77 -12.83 -3.70
C ALA A 18 1.78 -12.10 -2.78
N ALA A 19 2.42 -11.02 -3.22
CA ALA A 19 3.52 -10.42 -2.46
C ALA A 19 3.07 -9.48 -1.32
N ALA A 20 1.80 -9.05 -1.28
CA ALA A 20 1.29 -8.17 -0.22
C ALA A 20 0.94 -8.88 1.09
N ASN A 21 0.75 -10.22 1.07
CA ASN A 21 0.22 -10.97 2.21
C ASN A 21 1.28 -11.62 3.12
N ASP A 22 2.56 -11.67 2.69
CA ASP A 22 3.62 -12.34 3.46
C ASP A 22 4.46 -11.37 4.32
N ARG A 23 4.14 -10.06 4.31
CA ARG A 23 4.88 -9.10 5.14
C ARG A 23 4.56 -9.32 6.63
N PRO A 24 5.57 -9.49 7.50
CA PRO A 24 5.33 -9.55 8.94
C PRO A 24 4.71 -8.23 9.44
N PRO A 25 3.94 -8.28 10.55
CA PRO A 25 3.45 -7.07 11.21
C PRO A 25 4.60 -6.07 11.49
N PRO A 26 4.30 -4.77 11.50
CA PRO A 26 5.32 -3.75 11.77
C PRO A 26 5.86 -3.91 13.19
N ARG A 27 7.13 -3.54 13.38
CA ARG A 27 7.77 -3.52 14.70
C ARG A 27 7.01 -2.56 15.63
N GLU A 28 6.80 -3.01 16.86
CA GLU A 28 6.15 -2.19 17.88
C GLU A 28 6.93 -0.88 18.09
N ASN A 29 6.19 0.24 18.17
CA ASN A 29 6.74 1.57 18.39
C ASN A 29 7.75 2.05 17.34
N ASP A 30 7.75 1.46 16.14
CA ASP A 30 8.56 1.94 15.01
C ASP A 30 7.66 2.62 13.96
N PRO A 31 7.59 3.96 13.96
CA PRO A 31 6.70 4.69 13.06
C PRO A 31 7.13 4.56 11.59
N ASP A 32 8.43 4.46 11.31
CA ASP A 32 8.94 4.31 9.95
C ASP A 32 8.60 2.94 9.38
N ASP A 33 8.75 1.89 10.20
CA ASP A 33 8.33 0.55 9.82
C ASP A 33 6.81 0.44 9.66
N PHE A 34 6.04 1.15 10.49
CA PHE A 34 4.59 1.23 10.34
C PHE A 34 4.18 1.89 9.01
N VAL A 35 4.77 3.04 8.66
CA VAL A 35 4.54 3.71 7.36
C VAL A 35 4.89 2.75 6.22
N ARG A 36 6.08 2.17 6.27
CA ARG A 36 6.53 1.19 5.27
C ARG A 36 5.53 0.04 5.13
N TYR A 37 5.07 -0.52 6.25
CA TYR A 37 4.12 -1.63 6.30
C TYR A 37 2.79 -1.28 5.64
N ILE A 38 2.15 -0.17 6.04
CA ILE A 38 0.82 0.18 5.54
C ILE A 38 0.84 0.45 4.04
N PHE A 39 1.94 0.98 3.48
CA PHE A 39 2.07 1.15 2.04
C PHE A 39 2.30 -0.17 1.32
N GLU A 40 3.21 -1.02 1.77
CA GLU A 40 3.51 -2.29 1.07
C GLU A 40 2.29 -3.22 1.00
N VAL A 41 1.50 -3.30 2.08
CA VAL A 41 0.28 -4.12 2.08
C VAL A 41 -0.89 -3.50 1.29
N ASN A 42 -0.76 -2.23 0.87
CA ASN A 42 -1.75 -1.51 0.05
C ASN A 42 -1.21 -1.17 -1.35
N ALA A 43 -0.40 -2.06 -1.93
CA ALA A 43 0.14 -1.89 -3.28
C ALA A 43 0.90 -0.55 -3.48
N CYS A 44 1.59 -0.11 -2.43
CA CYS A 44 2.44 1.07 -2.39
C CYS A 44 1.73 2.41 -2.64
N VAL A 45 0.39 2.42 -2.67
CA VAL A 45 -0.40 3.61 -2.95
C VAL A 45 -1.56 3.70 -1.97
N LEU A 46 -1.70 4.85 -1.31
CA LEU A 46 -2.79 5.12 -0.38
C LEU A 46 -3.41 6.50 -0.68
N THR A 47 -4.73 6.59 -0.52
CA THR A 47 -5.42 7.88 -0.46
C THR A 47 -5.26 8.50 0.92
N GLU A 48 -5.45 9.81 1.02
CA GLU A 48 -5.52 10.51 2.31
C GLU A 48 -6.58 9.90 3.25
N ALA A 49 -7.76 9.60 2.72
CA ALA A 49 -8.83 8.98 3.49
C ALA A 49 -8.46 7.60 4.04
N GLN A 50 -7.74 6.79 3.26
CA GLN A 50 -7.24 5.49 3.72
C GLN A 50 -6.17 5.65 4.81
N LEU A 51 -5.21 6.57 4.63
CA LEU A 51 -4.20 6.86 5.66
C LEU A 51 -4.87 7.28 6.97
N LEU A 52 -5.81 8.22 6.91
CA LEU A 52 -6.54 8.69 8.08
C LEU A 52 -7.25 7.53 8.80
N LYS A 53 -7.96 6.68 8.05
CA LYS A 53 -8.68 5.53 8.58
C LYS A 53 -7.73 4.53 9.25
N ILE A 54 -6.61 4.21 8.61
CA ILE A 54 -5.61 3.26 9.12
C ILE A 54 -5.03 3.75 10.46
N TYR A 55 -4.64 5.02 10.56
CA TYR A 55 -4.12 5.57 11.82
C TYR A 55 -5.20 5.66 12.90
N GLN A 56 -6.46 5.95 12.54
CA GLN A 56 -7.57 5.89 13.49
C GLN A 56 -7.78 4.48 14.04
N ASP A 57 -7.79 3.48 13.17
CA ASP A 57 -7.95 2.06 13.53
C ASP A 57 -6.78 1.54 14.37
N ALA A 58 -5.59 2.10 14.17
CA ALA A 58 -4.41 1.82 15.00
C ALA A 58 -4.42 2.54 16.37
N GLY A 59 -5.50 3.25 16.72
CA GLY A 59 -5.70 3.81 18.06
C GLY A 59 -5.14 5.22 18.28
N TYR A 60 -4.66 5.89 17.24
CA TYR A 60 -4.08 7.25 17.36
C TYR A 60 -5.14 8.35 17.57
N GLY A 61 -6.43 8.03 17.45
CA GLY A 61 -7.53 9.00 17.48
C GLY A 61 -7.50 9.96 16.28
N LEU A 62 -8.49 10.86 16.18
CA LEU A 62 -8.62 11.75 15.02
C LEU A 62 -7.44 12.73 14.88
N MET A 63 -7.04 13.36 15.97
CA MET A 63 -5.93 14.33 15.97
C MET A 63 -4.59 13.67 15.67
N GLY A 64 -4.32 12.49 16.27
CA GLY A 64 -3.10 11.73 15.99
C GLY A 64 -3.05 11.23 14.55
N ALA A 65 -4.18 10.75 14.02
CA ALA A 65 -4.27 10.33 12.62
C ALA A 65 -4.04 11.49 11.64
N ASN A 66 -4.59 12.69 11.90
CA ASN A 66 -4.31 13.88 11.09
C ASN A 66 -2.82 14.25 11.11
N ASN A 67 -2.19 14.25 12.30
CA ASN A 67 -0.76 14.52 12.42
C ASN A 67 0.09 13.49 11.67
N ALA A 68 -0.33 12.21 11.69
CA ALA A 68 0.36 11.14 10.98
C ALA A 68 0.22 11.29 9.45
N VAL A 69 -0.95 11.66 8.94
CA VAL A 69 -1.15 11.98 7.51
C VAL A 69 -0.23 13.13 7.08
N ILE A 70 -0.16 14.21 7.87
CA ILE A 70 0.73 15.34 7.60
C ILE A 70 2.20 14.88 7.60
N ALA A 71 2.59 14.06 8.58
CA ALA A 71 3.94 13.52 8.64
C ALA A 71 4.28 12.69 7.40
N VAL A 72 3.38 11.79 6.98
CA VAL A 72 3.53 10.99 5.74
C VAL A 72 3.68 11.89 4.52
N SER A 73 2.86 12.93 4.37
CA SER A 73 2.93 13.84 3.21
C SER A 73 4.23 14.64 3.10
N ASN A 74 5.01 14.73 4.18
CA ASN A 74 6.27 15.47 4.23
C ASN A 74 7.52 14.59 4.14
N ARG A 75 7.36 13.25 4.04
CA ARG A 75 8.51 12.34 3.93
C ARG A 75 9.17 12.46 2.56
N GLU A 76 10.49 12.27 2.53
CA GLU A 76 11.29 12.28 1.30
C GLU A 76 11.09 11.05 0.41
N ASP A 77 10.47 9.99 0.95
CA ASP A 77 10.20 8.72 0.29
C ASP A 77 8.73 8.54 -0.12
N ILE A 78 7.98 9.65 -0.16
CA ILE A 78 6.58 9.73 -0.54
C ILE A 78 6.40 10.70 -1.71
N GLU A 79 5.79 10.21 -2.79
CA GLU A 79 5.38 11.00 -3.95
C GLU A 79 3.87 11.32 -3.86
N VAL A 80 3.49 12.58 -4.11
CA VAL A 80 2.08 12.95 -4.28
C VAL A 80 1.68 12.71 -5.73
N LEU A 81 0.85 11.69 -5.97
CA LEU A 81 0.36 11.32 -7.31
C LEU A 81 -0.79 12.20 -7.80
N ASP A 82 -1.70 12.56 -6.90
CA ASP A 82 -2.88 13.37 -7.17
C ASP A 82 -3.19 14.21 -5.92
N ARG A 83 -3.86 15.35 -6.11
CA ARG A 83 -4.30 16.26 -5.04
C ARG A 83 -5.82 16.30 -4.90
N ASN A 84 -6.59 15.72 -5.82
CA ASN A 84 -8.05 15.72 -5.74
C ASN A 84 -8.70 14.43 -6.30
N PRO A 85 -8.87 13.38 -5.46
CA PRO A 85 -8.48 13.31 -4.05
C PRO A 85 -6.97 13.10 -3.90
N PHE A 86 -6.43 13.47 -2.73
CA PHE A 86 -5.03 13.23 -2.42
C PHE A 86 -4.67 11.74 -2.48
N ARG A 87 -3.62 11.44 -3.24
CA ARG A 87 -3.04 10.10 -3.40
C ARG A 87 -1.54 10.17 -3.23
N TYR A 88 -1.02 9.23 -2.44
CA TYR A 88 0.38 9.13 -2.08
C TYR A 88 0.92 7.80 -2.60
N ARG A 89 2.14 7.82 -3.14
CA ARG A 89 2.94 6.63 -3.43
C ARG A 89 4.16 6.61 -2.55
N TYR A 90 4.39 5.50 -1.88
CA TYR A 90 5.66 5.26 -1.21
C TYR A 90 6.65 4.63 -2.18
N TYR A 91 7.93 5.02 -2.10
CA TYR A 91 9.03 4.42 -2.87
C TYR A 91 10.28 4.16 -2.02
N GLY A 92 10.18 4.28 -0.70
CA GLY A 92 11.29 4.05 0.24
C GLY A 92 11.57 2.57 0.52
N SER A 93 11.07 1.64 -0.29
CA SER A 93 11.44 0.23 -0.19
C SER A 93 11.54 -0.41 -1.56
N ASP A 94 12.35 -1.47 -1.63
CA ASP A 94 12.52 -2.32 -2.80
C ASP A 94 11.17 -2.74 -3.37
N TYR A 95 10.22 -3.17 -2.53
CA TYR A 95 8.90 -3.59 -2.99
C TYR A 95 8.13 -2.48 -3.73
N CYS A 96 8.31 -1.22 -3.35
CA CYS A 96 7.57 -0.10 -3.88
C CYS A 96 8.31 0.75 -4.92
N GLY A 97 9.64 0.57 -5.06
CA GLY A 97 10.50 1.34 -5.95
C GLY A 97 10.84 0.67 -7.29
N PHE A 98 10.36 -0.55 -7.56
CA PHE A 98 10.62 -1.31 -8.81
C PHE A 98 9.47 -1.30 -9.81
#